data_AF-A0A7L9S4D9-F1
#
_entry.id   AF-A0A7L9S4D9-F1
#
_cell.length_a   1.000
_cell.length_b   1.000
_cell.length_c   1.000
_cell.angle_alpha   90.00
_cell.angle_beta   90.00
_cell.angle_gamma   90.00
#
_symmetry.space_group_name_H-M   'P 1'
#
loop_
_entity.id
_entity.type
_entity.pdbx_description
1 polymer ?
#
loop_
_entity_poly.entity_id
_entity_poly.type
_entity_poly.pdbx_seq_one_letter_code
_entity_poly.pdbx_strand_id
1 'polypeptide(L)'
;MTYRLLSATLTALIVLTSYSVIGQVKTQTHSQEQEQPIARALKDNSEKVFSISEDKNFSHWLTIKPVELKDNSGLVYLGGRISQAQVDKYLAQMKTHLGDDYDTFRQNQGARDHYSFHLTLINPYEYQTIDTSKLDLAKGIAVELLGLGRVSNDKHTAYYVVAHSPEGQYFRQQVKLGHKDFHVTLGFNQSDVYDRGKGRDTLLKN
;
A
#
# COMPACT_ATOMS: atom_id res chain seq x y z
N MET A 1 32.42 3.86 -64.72
CA MET A 1 32.43 2.41 -65.06
C MET A 1 31.88 1.66 -63.85
N THR A 2 30.57 1.49 -63.63
CA THR A 2 29.64 0.50 -64.25
C THR A 2 30.29 -0.89 -64.36
N TYR A 3 29.83 -1.92 -63.63
CA TYR A 3 28.68 -2.77 -63.98
C TYR A 3 27.92 -3.39 -62.77
N ARG A 4 26.59 -3.53 -62.95
CA ARG A 4 25.62 -4.39 -62.23
C ARG A 4 25.66 -5.83 -62.79
N LEU A 5 25.14 -6.82 -62.04
CA LEU A 5 24.22 -7.94 -62.46
C LEU A 5 23.99 -8.89 -61.23
N LEU A 6 22.78 -8.97 -60.64
CA LEU A 6 21.66 -9.92 -60.86
C LEU A 6 22.01 -11.40 -60.56
N SER A 7 21.54 -11.97 -59.43
CA SER A 7 20.25 -12.66 -59.14
C SER A 7 20.22 -14.15 -59.49
N ALA A 8 19.75 -15.00 -58.56
CA ALA A 8 18.88 -16.16 -58.80
C ALA A 8 18.51 -16.86 -57.48
N THR A 9 17.22 -17.06 -57.29
CA THR A 9 16.51 -17.83 -56.26
C THR A 9 16.60 -19.34 -56.51
N LEU A 10 16.51 -20.17 -55.46
CA LEU A 10 15.96 -21.52 -55.61
C LEU A 10 15.23 -22.02 -54.35
N THR A 11 13.94 -22.29 -54.55
CA THR A 11 12.98 -22.91 -53.63
C THR A 11 13.12 -24.42 -53.71
N ALA A 12 13.02 -25.15 -52.59
CA ALA A 12 12.76 -26.59 -52.61
C ALA A 12 11.79 -26.99 -51.49
N LEU A 13 10.62 -27.46 -51.94
CA LEU A 13 9.51 -28.03 -51.18
C LEU A 13 9.65 -29.56 -51.27
N ILE A 14 9.61 -30.28 -50.14
CA ILE A 14 9.42 -31.74 -50.15
C ILE A 14 8.34 -32.09 -49.12
N VAL A 15 7.23 -32.61 -49.64
CA VAL A 15 6.16 -33.35 -48.95
C VAL A 15 6.27 -34.78 -49.46
N LEU A 16 6.14 -35.80 -48.58
CA LEU A 16 5.73 -37.19 -48.86
C LEU A 16 5.53 -37.88 -47.49
N THR A 17 4.30 -37.99 -46.99
CA THR A 17 3.31 -39.10 -47.10
C THR A 17 3.57 -40.33 -46.23
N SER A 18 2.45 -40.75 -45.65
CA SER A 18 2.14 -41.71 -44.58
C SER A 18 2.23 -43.20 -44.94
N TYR A 19 2.43 -44.05 -43.91
CA TYR A 19 1.90 -45.42 -43.84
C TYR A 19 1.47 -45.79 -42.40
N SER A 20 0.28 -46.39 -42.30
CA SER A 20 -0.28 -47.07 -41.12
C SER A 20 -0.36 -48.58 -41.38
N VAL A 21 -0.48 -49.40 -40.31
CA VAL A 21 -1.10 -50.75 -40.16
C VAL A 21 -0.29 -51.55 -39.10
N ILE A 22 -0.70 -51.62 -37.82
CA ILE A 22 -1.62 -52.58 -37.13
C ILE A 22 -1.03 -53.99 -36.90
N GLY A 23 -0.99 -54.41 -35.62
CA GLY A 23 -0.94 -55.84 -35.21
C GLY A 23 -0.50 -56.08 -33.75
N GLN A 24 -1.45 -56.41 -32.86
CA GLN A 24 -1.29 -56.70 -31.41
C GLN A 24 -0.69 -58.12 -31.14
N VAL A 25 -0.21 -58.48 -29.93
CA VAL A 25 -1.02 -59.09 -28.84
C VAL A 25 -0.18 -59.41 -27.56
N LYS A 26 -0.74 -59.03 -26.38
CA LYS A 26 -0.71 -59.55 -24.97
C LYS A 26 0.66 -59.77 -24.26
N THR A 27 0.86 -59.33 -23.01
CA THR A 27 0.13 -59.79 -21.81
C THR A 27 0.22 -58.81 -20.61
N GLN A 28 -0.85 -58.83 -19.82
CA GLN A 28 -1.38 -57.99 -18.73
C GLN A 28 -0.48 -57.56 -17.54
N THR A 29 -0.74 -56.36 -17.00
CA THR A 29 -0.99 -56.17 -15.54
C THR A 29 -1.75 -54.86 -15.22
N HIS A 30 -2.65 -55.01 -14.26
CA HIS A 30 -3.54 -54.10 -13.51
C HIS A 30 -3.19 -52.60 -13.40
N SER A 31 -4.18 -51.70 -13.60
CA SER A 31 -4.67 -50.66 -12.65
C SER A 31 -5.37 -49.47 -13.34
N GLN A 32 -6.41 -48.94 -12.70
CA GLN A 32 -7.33 -47.90 -13.18
C GLN A 32 -6.75 -46.48 -13.06
N GLU A 33 -7.08 -45.65 -14.07
CA GLU A 33 -7.62 -44.28 -13.99
C GLU A 33 -7.02 -43.26 -13.00
N GLN A 34 -6.46 -42.15 -13.50
CA GLN A 34 -6.58 -40.84 -12.83
C GLN A 34 -6.25 -39.67 -13.76
N GLU A 35 -7.31 -39.05 -14.30
CA GLU A 35 -7.27 -37.69 -14.85
C GLU A 35 -7.04 -36.68 -13.72
N GLN A 36 -5.91 -35.96 -13.82
CA GLN A 36 -5.64 -34.57 -13.42
C GLN A 36 -6.40 -33.98 -12.20
N PRO A 37 -5.73 -33.75 -11.06
CA PRO A 37 -6.33 -33.15 -9.84
C PRO A 37 -6.69 -31.66 -9.97
N ILE A 38 -6.39 -31.02 -11.10
CA ILE A 38 -6.52 -29.56 -11.29
C ILE A 38 -7.96 -29.16 -11.67
N ALA A 39 -8.68 -29.99 -12.44
CA ALA A 39 -10.03 -29.63 -12.90
C ALA A 39 -11.10 -29.67 -11.79
N ARG A 40 -10.89 -30.49 -10.76
CA ARG A 40 -11.81 -30.60 -9.61
C ARG A 40 -11.61 -29.46 -8.62
N ALA A 41 -10.37 -29.00 -8.43
CA ALA A 41 -10.02 -27.87 -7.56
C ALA A 41 -10.53 -26.50 -8.07
N LEU A 42 -10.89 -26.40 -9.36
CA LEU A 42 -11.43 -25.17 -9.95
C LEU A 42 -12.96 -25.05 -9.82
N LYS A 43 -13.69 -26.17 -9.65
CA LYS A 43 -15.15 -26.16 -9.48
C LYS A 43 -15.58 -25.94 -8.03
N ASP A 44 -14.86 -26.50 -7.06
CA ASP A 44 -15.17 -26.27 -5.63
C ASP A 44 -14.87 -24.83 -5.17
N ASN A 45 -14.07 -24.08 -5.94
CA ASN A 45 -13.78 -22.67 -5.67
C ASN A 45 -14.76 -21.69 -6.33
N SER A 46 -15.61 -22.10 -7.27
CA SER A 46 -16.55 -21.15 -7.92
C SER A 46 -17.82 -20.90 -7.10
N GLU A 47 -18.24 -21.84 -6.26
CA GLU A 47 -19.46 -21.70 -5.45
C GLU A 47 -19.21 -21.03 -4.09
N LYS A 48 -17.94 -20.95 -3.64
CA LYS A 48 -17.55 -20.20 -2.43
C LYS A 48 -17.22 -18.73 -2.70
N VAL A 49 -17.66 -18.19 -3.84
CA VAL A 49 -17.43 -16.78 -4.25
C VAL A 49 -18.69 -15.91 -4.12
N PHE A 50 -19.84 -16.47 -3.73
CA PHE A 50 -21.09 -15.71 -3.62
C PHE A 50 -21.73 -15.79 -2.23
N SER A 51 -20.99 -15.33 -1.22
CA SER A 51 -21.56 -14.77 0.02
C SER A 51 -20.45 -14.07 0.81
N ILE A 52 -19.82 -13.08 0.17
CA ILE A 52 -19.03 -12.09 0.90
C ILE A 52 -20.03 -11.03 1.37
N SER A 53 -20.38 -11.12 2.64
CA SER A 53 -21.06 -10.08 3.40
C SER A 53 -20.40 -8.72 3.16
N GLU A 54 -21.23 -7.68 3.02
CA GLU A 54 -20.89 -6.31 2.65
C GLU A 54 -20.07 -5.55 3.71
N ASP A 55 -18.86 -6.00 4.03
CA ASP A 55 -17.90 -5.24 4.84
C ASP A 55 -16.57 -5.08 4.10
N LYS A 56 -16.60 -4.38 2.96
CA LYS A 56 -15.37 -3.94 2.29
C LYS A 56 -14.99 -2.54 2.76
N ASN A 57 -14.17 -2.48 3.81
CA ASN A 57 -13.27 -1.33 4.01
C ASN A 57 -12.32 -1.26 2.79
N PHE A 58 -12.74 -0.57 1.73
CA PHE A 58 -11.85 -0.23 0.63
C PHE A 58 -10.73 0.65 1.17
N SER A 59 -9.50 0.16 1.10
CA SER A 59 -8.31 0.97 1.38
C SER A 59 -8.18 2.07 0.32
N HIS A 60 -7.83 3.28 0.76
CA HIS A 60 -7.79 4.45 -0.11
C HIS A 60 -6.34 4.79 -0.45
N TRP A 61 -5.97 4.62 -1.72
CA TRP A 61 -4.65 4.97 -2.23
C TRP A 61 -4.60 6.44 -2.66
N LEU A 62 -3.52 7.11 -2.30
CA LEU A 62 -3.21 8.48 -2.71
C LEU A 62 -1.72 8.63 -2.98
N THR A 63 -1.36 9.66 -3.74
CA THR A 63 0.04 10.05 -3.95
C THR A 63 0.30 11.35 -3.20
N ILE A 64 1.26 11.36 -2.29
CA ILE A 64 1.75 12.59 -1.65
C ILE A 64 3.04 13.06 -2.32
N LYS A 65 3.24 14.38 -2.37
CA LYS A 65 4.54 14.96 -2.72
C LYS A 65 5.30 15.31 -1.44
N PRO A 66 6.55 14.85 -1.26
CA PRO A 66 7.40 15.31 -0.17
C PRO A 66 7.59 16.82 -0.22
N VAL A 67 7.33 17.49 0.89
CA VAL A 67 7.54 18.92 1.06
C VAL A 67 8.13 19.19 2.43
N GLU A 68 8.87 20.30 2.53
CA GLU A 68 9.28 20.82 3.81
C GLU A 68 8.08 21.42 4.55
N LEU A 69 7.95 21.01 5.79
CA LEU A 69 6.98 21.50 6.76
C LEU A 69 7.75 22.01 7.98
N LYS A 70 7.07 22.79 8.83
CA LYS A 70 7.64 23.32 10.07
C LYS A 70 6.72 22.98 11.23
N ASP A 71 7.30 22.52 12.33
CA ASP A 71 6.54 22.34 13.56
C ASP A 71 6.33 23.67 14.30
N ASN A 72 5.62 23.63 15.43
CA ASN A 72 5.34 24.83 16.24
C ASN A 72 6.60 25.50 16.85
N SER A 73 7.74 24.81 16.87
CA SER A 73 9.02 25.38 17.29
C SER A 73 9.83 25.95 16.12
N GLY A 74 9.34 25.77 14.89
CA GLY A 74 10.00 26.20 13.65
C GLY A 74 10.98 25.18 13.09
N LEU A 75 11.11 23.99 13.68
CA LEU A 75 11.99 22.95 13.16
C LEU A 75 11.42 22.37 11.86
N VAL A 76 12.31 22.21 10.88
CA VAL A 76 11.96 21.72 9.55
C VAL A 76 11.90 20.19 9.55
N TYR A 77 10.94 19.64 8.82
CA TYR A 77 10.77 18.21 8.62
C TYR A 77 10.19 17.92 7.23
N LEU A 78 10.22 16.65 6.79
CA LEU A 78 9.61 16.24 5.52
C LEU A 78 8.31 15.49 5.77
N GLY A 79 7.27 15.94 5.08
CA GLY A 79 5.98 15.26 5.08
C GLY A 79 5.26 15.43 3.75
N GLY A 80 4.08 14.84 3.66
CA GLY A 80 3.14 15.03 2.57
C GLY A 80 1.84 15.61 3.09
N ARG A 81 1.35 16.69 2.47
CA ARG A 81 0.05 17.28 2.79
C ARG A 81 -1.07 16.34 2.35
N ILE A 82 -2.09 16.24 3.18
CA ILE A 82 -3.30 15.47 2.93
C ILE A 82 -4.47 16.43 3.08
N SER A 83 -5.39 16.41 2.11
CA SER A 83 -6.56 17.28 2.16
C SER A 83 -7.58 16.73 3.16
N GLN A 84 -8.42 17.62 3.70
CA GLN A 84 -9.52 17.20 4.57
C GLN A 84 -10.44 16.18 3.87
N ALA A 85 -10.75 16.39 2.58
CA ALA A 85 -11.55 15.47 1.79
C ALA A 85 -10.99 14.03 1.77
N GLN A 86 -9.66 13.86 1.81
CA GLN A 86 -9.02 12.54 1.86
C GLN A 86 -9.17 11.85 3.22
N VAL A 87 -9.48 12.60 4.28
CA VAL A 87 -9.64 12.06 5.65
C VAL A 87 -11.04 12.17 6.23
N ASP A 88 -11.99 12.80 5.52
CA ASP A 88 -13.34 13.09 6.02
C ASP A 88 -14.08 11.85 6.53
N LYS A 89 -13.96 10.71 5.85
CA LYS A 89 -14.55 9.44 6.31
C LYS A 89 -14.02 9.06 7.70
N TYR A 90 -12.71 9.21 7.93
CA TYR A 90 -12.09 8.85 9.22
C TYR A 90 -12.39 9.89 10.30
N LEU A 91 -12.53 11.17 9.93
CA LEU A 91 -13.03 12.21 10.83
C LEU A 91 -14.46 11.92 11.29
N ALA A 92 -15.33 11.47 10.38
CA ALA A 92 -16.69 11.05 10.73
C ALA A 92 -16.68 9.83 11.67
N GLN A 93 -15.85 8.82 11.39
CA GLN A 93 -15.67 7.67 12.30
C GLN A 93 -15.18 8.11 13.69
N MET A 94 -14.15 8.96 13.73
CA MET A 94 -13.62 9.51 14.97
C MET A 94 -14.69 10.27 15.76
N LYS A 95 -15.53 11.07 15.08
CA LYS A 95 -16.65 11.77 15.71
C LYS A 95 -17.66 10.81 16.31
N THR A 96 -18.00 9.72 15.61
CA THR A 96 -18.87 8.67 16.16
C THR A 96 -18.27 8.03 17.41
N HIS A 97 -16.95 7.81 17.45
CA HIS A 97 -16.29 7.22 18.63
C HIS A 97 -16.17 8.16 19.82
N LEU A 98 -16.00 9.46 19.59
CA LEU A 98 -15.74 10.44 20.65
C LEU A 98 -17.01 11.14 21.17
N GLY A 99 -18.05 11.27 20.34
CA GLY A 99 -19.21 12.07 20.69
C GLY A 99 -18.82 13.51 21.00
N ASP A 100 -19.15 13.98 22.20
CA ASP A 100 -18.94 15.36 22.66
C ASP A 100 -17.46 15.74 22.76
N ASP A 101 -16.56 14.77 22.95
CA ASP A 101 -15.12 15.03 23.06
C ASP A 101 -14.46 15.35 21.71
N TYR A 102 -15.16 15.14 20.59
CA TYR A 102 -14.60 15.29 19.24
C TYR A 102 -13.99 16.68 19.01
N ASP A 103 -14.70 17.74 19.42
CA ASP A 103 -14.25 19.12 19.17
C ASP A 103 -12.98 19.43 19.96
N THR A 104 -12.87 18.98 21.21
CA THR A 104 -11.65 19.11 22.03
C THR A 104 -10.46 18.43 21.34
N PHE A 105 -10.65 17.20 20.86
CA PHE A 105 -9.58 16.48 20.17
C PHE A 105 -9.14 17.19 18.88
N ARG A 106 -10.09 17.74 18.12
CA ARG A 106 -9.81 18.50 16.90
C ARG A 106 -9.11 19.83 17.19
N GLN A 107 -9.52 20.54 18.23
CA GLN A 107 -8.91 21.81 18.63
C GLN A 107 -7.45 21.63 19.03
N ASN A 108 -7.13 20.58 19.78
CA ASN A 108 -5.74 20.31 20.19
C ASN A 108 -4.84 19.99 18.99
N GLN A 109 -5.32 19.17 18.06
CA GLN A 109 -4.59 18.95 16.80
C GLN A 109 -4.50 20.22 15.96
N GLY A 110 -5.56 21.03 15.93
CA GLY A 110 -5.59 22.31 15.26
C GLY A 110 -4.54 23.28 15.79
N ALA A 111 -4.38 23.37 17.10
CA ALA A 111 -3.36 24.19 17.76
C ALA A 111 -1.93 23.69 17.47
N ARG A 112 -1.74 22.37 17.34
CA ARG A 112 -0.42 21.78 17.06
C ARG A 112 -0.02 21.86 15.57
N ASP A 113 -0.97 21.61 14.68
CA ASP A 113 -0.71 21.39 13.25
C ASP A 113 -1.38 22.43 12.35
N HIS A 114 -1.89 23.53 12.92
CA HIS A 114 -2.61 24.59 12.22
C HIS A 114 -3.82 24.08 11.42
N TYR A 115 -4.57 23.14 11.98
CA TYR A 115 -5.71 22.45 11.34
C TYR A 115 -5.36 21.75 10.01
N SER A 116 -4.08 21.55 9.73
CA SER A 116 -3.63 20.84 8.53
C SER A 116 -3.47 19.35 8.80
N PHE A 117 -3.69 18.53 7.77
CA PHE A 117 -3.39 17.11 7.83
C PHE A 117 -2.14 16.83 7.01
N HIS A 118 -1.26 16.01 7.58
CA HIS A 118 -0.04 15.62 6.92
C HIS A 118 0.41 14.24 7.39
N LEU A 119 1.14 13.55 6.53
CA LEU A 119 1.87 12.33 6.85
C LEU A 119 3.34 12.70 6.99
N THR A 120 3.93 12.41 8.15
CA THR A 120 5.36 12.67 8.39
C THR A 120 6.22 11.55 7.81
N LEU A 121 7.04 11.88 6.82
CA LEU A 121 8.01 10.96 6.19
C LEU A 121 9.31 10.91 6.99
N ILE A 122 9.80 12.08 7.41
CA ILE A 122 11.01 12.27 8.21
C ILE A 122 10.68 13.30 9.27
N ASN A 123 10.89 12.98 10.55
CA ASN A 123 10.54 13.87 11.65
C ASN A 123 11.60 14.99 11.85
N PRO A 124 11.29 16.06 12.63
CA PRO A 124 12.20 17.19 12.80
C PRO A 124 13.61 16.81 13.28
N TYR A 125 13.73 15.84 14.20
CA TYR A 125 15.03 15.41 14.74
C TYR A 125 15.80 14.57 13.73
N GLU A 126 15.13 13.67 13.01
CA GLU A 126 15.75 12.89 11.92
C GLU A 126 16.25 13.82 10.81
N TYR A 127 15.48 14.86 10.47
CA TYR A 127 15.83 15.82 9.42
C TYR A 127 17.18 16.50 9.68
N GLN A 128 17.52 16.79 10.94
CA GLN A 128 18.81 17.40 11.29
C GLN A 128 20.02 16.50 11.04
N THR A 129 19.80 15.18 10.88
CA THR A 129 20.89 14.19 10.81
C THR A 129 21.13 13.64 9.42
N ILE A 130 20.27 13.99 8.46
CA ILE A 130 20.31 13.43 7.11
C ILE A 130 20.83 14.44 6.09
N ASP A 131 21.31 13.91 4.99
CA ASP A 131 21.65 14.70 3.80
C ASP A 131 20.45 14.66 2.83
N THR A 132 19.66 15.73 2.84
CA THR A 132 18.44 15.84 2.03
C THR A 132 18.72 15.92 0.52
N SER A 133 19.96 16.24 0.10
CA SER A 133 20.34 16.23 -1.32
C SER A 133 20.26 14.84 -1.97
N LYS A 134 20.23 13.78 -1.15
CA LYS A 134 20.06 12.40 -1.59
C LYS A 134 18.60 12.03 -1.90
N LEU A 135 17.64 12.90 -1.57
CA LEU A 135 16.21 12.64 -1.71
C LEU A 135 15.66 13.28 -2.98
N ASP A 136 14.85 12.53 -3.72
CA ASP A 136 14.06 13.07 -4.83
C ASP A 136 12.72 13.59 -4.28
N LEU A 137 12.65 14.90 -4.04
CA LEU A 137 11.44 15.59 -3.58
C LEU A 137 10.43 15.87 -4.72
N ALA A 138 10.82 15.66 -5.98
CA ALA A 138 9.92 15.81 -7.12
C ALA A 138 9.06 14.56 -7.32
N LYS A 139 9.59 13.39 -6.96
CA LYS A 139 8.88 12.10 -7.03
C LYS A 139 7.75 12.04 -6.00
N GLY A 140 6.55 11.71 -6.48
CA GLY A 140 5.42 11.39 -5.62
C GLY A 140 5.61 10.04 -4.91
N ILE A 141 5.04 9.93 -3.71
CA ILE A 141 5.09 8.73 -2.87
C ILE A 141 3.66 8.17 -2.73
N ALA A 142 3.47 6.92 -3.13
CA ALA A 142 2.21 6.21 -2.98
C ALA A 142 1.97 5.84 -1.51
N VAL A 143 0.77 6.15 -1.01
CA VAL A 143 0.34 5.90 0.37
C VAL A 143 -1.05 5.28 0.34
N GLU A 144 -1.21 4.21 1.09
CA GLU A 144 -2.49 3.55 1.33
C GLU A 144 -3.01 3.93 2.73
N LEU A 145 -4.18 4.58 2.79
CA LEU A 145 -4.89 4.82 4.04
C LEU A 145 -5.71 3.58 4.41
N LEU A 146 -5.37 2.97 5.55
CA LEU A 146 -5.90 1.67 5.96
C LEU A 146 -7.18 1.79 6.78
N GLY A 147 -7.25 2.74 7.70
CA GLY A 147 -8.34 2.81 8.68
C GLY A 147 -8.07 3.76 9.83
N LEU A 148 -9.10 4.00 10.64
CA LEU A 148 -8.98 4.75 11.88
C LEU A 148 -8.21 3.92 12.90
N GLY A 149 -7.09 4.47 13.36
CA GLY A 149 -6.30 3.94 14.47
C GLY A 149 -6.50 4.76 15.73
N ARG A 150 -6.27 4.12 16.87
CA ARG A 150 -6.26 4.75 18.19
C ARG A 150 -5.14 4.19 19.02
N VAL A 151 -4.47 5.06 19.76
CA VAL A 151 -3.57 4.67 20.83
C VAL A 151 -3.82 5.51 22.06
N SER A 152 -3.64 4.89 23.22
CA SER A 152 -3.78 5.54 24.53
C SER A 152 -2.62 5.12 25.44
N ASN A 153 -2.21 6.03 26.31
CA ASN A 153 -1.45 5.75 27.52
C ASN A 153 -2.23 6.31 28.73
N ASP A 154 -1.62 6.34 29.91
CA ASP A 154 -2.30 6.73 31.16
C ASP A 154 -2.92 8.14 31.13
N LYS A 155 -2.43 9.03 30.26
CA LYS A 155 -2.84 10.45 30.23
C LYS A 155 -3.37 10.90 28.86
N HIS A 156 -2.88 10.27 27.80
CA HIS A 156 -3.04 10.76 26.44
C HIS A 156 -3.74 9.74 25.58
N THR A 157 -4.63 10.20 24.72
CA THR A 157 -5.28 9.40 23.68
C THR A 157 -5.19 10.15 22.37
N ALA A 158 -4.76 9.47 21.32
CA ALA A 158 -4.64 10.02 19.98
C ALA A 158 -5.39 9.14 18.97
N TYR A 159 -6.11 9.80 18.06
CA TYR A 159 -6.75 9.21 16.90
C TYR A 159 -6.03 9.67 15.63
N TYR A 160 -5.86 8.75 14.69
CA TYR A 160 -5.12 8.97 13.47
C TYR A 160 -5.59 8.00 12.38
N VAL A 161 -5.29 8.30 11.12
CA VAL A 161 -5.43 7.33 10.03
C VAL A 161 -4.14 6.53 9.96
N VAL A 162 -4.21 5.20 10.11
CA VAL A 162 -3.05 4.33 9.89
C VAL A 162 -2.76 4.30 8.38
N ALA A 163 -1.50 4.52 8.02
CA ALA A 163 -1.07 4.54 6.63
C ALA A 163 0.01 3.49 6.36
N HIS A 164 -0.04 2.93 5.16
CA HIS A 164 0.96 2.00 4.65
C HIS A 164 1.61 2.58 3.40
N SER A 165 2.93 2.57 3.33
CA SER A 165 3.66 3.11 2.18
C SER A 165 5.02 2.43 2.05
N PRO A 166 5.15 1.39 1.21
CA PRO A 166 6.44 0.80 0.87
C PRO A 166 7.40 1.83 0.27
N GLU A 167 6.88 2.74 -0.56
CA GLU A 167 7.66 3.82 -1.16
C GLU A 167 8.16 4.82 -0.11
N GLY A 168 7.34 5.15 0.90
CA GLY A 168 7.75 5.97 2.03
C GLY A 168 8.85 5.31 2.87
N GLN A 169 8.80 3.99 3.07
CA GLN A 169 9.89 3.26 3.73
C GLN A 169 11.16 3.31 2.90
N TYR A 170 11.06 3.09 1.58
CA TYR A 170 12.20 3.20 0.67
C TYR A 170 12.81 4.61 0.69
N PHE A 171 11.97 5.65 0.66
CA PHE A 171 12.39 7.05 0.77
C PHE A 171 13.22 7.31 2.03
N ARG A 172 12.81 6.75 3.17
CA ARG A 172 13.59 6.81 4.43
C ARG A 172 14.92 6.06 4.35
N GLN A 173 14.95 4.91 3.68
CA GLN A 173 16.17 4.11 3.53
C GLN A 173 17.24 4.80 2.67
N GLN A 174 16.88 5.65 1.71
CA GLN A 174 17.83 6.44 0.91
C GLN A 174 18.76 7.30 1.77
N VAL A 175 18.29 7.70 2.95
CA VAL A 175 19.05 8.48 3.95
C VAL A 175 19.36 7.68 5.22
N LYS A 176 19.35 6.35 5.13
CA LYS A 176 19.71 5.40 6.21
C LYS A 176 18.82 5.49 7.46
N LEU A 177 17.62 6.03 7.33
CA LEU A 177 16.65 6.01 8.43
C LEU A 177 15.94 4.67 8.51
N GLY A 178 15.59 4.27 9.74
CA GLY A 178 14.87 3.02 10.01
C GLY A 178 13.40 3.08 9.61
N HIS A 179 12.75 1.92 9.72
CA HIS A 179 11.31 1.78 9.51
C HIS A 179 10.50 2.69 10.45
N LYS A 180 9.36 3.19 9.97
CA LYS A 180 8.45 4.05 10.75
C LYS A 180 6.99 3.68 10.51
N ASP A 181 6.18 3.76 11.56
CA ASP A 181 4.72 3.72 11.39
C ASP A 181 4.21 5.03 10.80
N PHE A 182 3.71 4.96 9.57
CA PHE A 182 3.09 6.12 8.93
C PHE A 182 1.65 6.28 9.39
N HIS A 183 1.27 7.52 9.64
CA HIS A 183 -0.06 7.87 10.09
C HIS A 183 -0.36 9.34 9.79
N VAL A 184 -1.65 9.68 9.81
CA VAL A 184 -2.16 11.05 9.68
C VAL A 184 -2.90 11.39 10.96
N THR A 185 -2.40 12.35 11.75
CA THR A 185 -3.04 12.69 13.03
C THR A 185 -4.39 13.36 12.80
N LEU A 186 -5.44 12.87 13.47
CA LEU A 186 -6.79 13.44 13.41
C LEU A 186 -7.18 14.17 14.68
N GLY A 187 -6.63 13.81 15.85
CA GLY A 187 -6.97 14.49 17.09
C GLY A 187 -6.40 13.81 18.33
N PHE A 188 -6.31 14.55 19.42
CA PHE A 188 -5.87 14.00 20.72
C PHE A 188 -6.41 14.81 21.90
N ASN A 189 -6.59 14.16 23.06
CA ASN A 189 -7.24 14.75 24.23
C ASN A 189 -6.44 15.87 24.93
N GLN A 190 -5.12 15.75 25.00
CA GLN A 190 -4.22 16.72 25.66
C GLN A 190 -2.97 16.94 24.81
N SER A 191 -2.25 15.86 24.54
CA SER A 191 -1.13 15.80 23.62
C SER A 191 -1.18 14.51 22.82
N ASP A 192 -0.38 14.41 21.77
CA ASP A 192 -0.17 13.14 21.09
C ASP A 192 0.53 12.12 22.01
N VAL A 193 0.52 10.87 21.57
CA VAL A 193 1.13 9.72 22.23
C VAL A 193 2.39 9.32 21.44
N TYR A 194 3.57 9.59 22.00
CA TYR A 194 4.86 9.36 21.32
C TYR A 194 5.58 8.08 21.77
N ASP A 195 5.15 7.47 22.87
CA ASP A 195 5.79 6.31 23.52
C ASP A 195 5.25 4.96 23.02
N ARG A 196 4.37 4.97 22.02
CA ARG A 196 3.70 3.78 21.48
C ARG A 196 3.72 3.79 19.95
N GLY A 197 3.76 2.60 19.35
CA GLY A 197 3.59 2.41 17.91
C GLY A 197 2.21 2.88 17.44
N LYS A 198 2.12 3.23 16.16
CA LYS A 198 0.88 3.69 15.50
C LYS A 198 0.60 2.89 14.22
N GLY A 199 1.05 1.64 14.22
CA GLY A 199 0.96 0.71 13.11
C GLY A 199 -0.41 0.04 12.99
N ARG A 200 -0.44 -1.03 12.17
CA ARG A 200 -1.68 -1.77 11.82
C ARG A 200 -2.36 -2.41 13.03
N ASP A 201 -1.59 -2.74 14.07
CA ASP A 201 -2.06 -3.29 15.34
C ASP A 201 -2.96 -2.32 16.12
N THR A 202 -2.92 -1.02 15.79
CA THR A 202 -3.73 0.01 16.43
C THR A 202 -5.04 0.33 15.72
N LEU A 203 -5.33 -0.37 14.60
CA LEU A 203 -6.58 -0.20 13.85
C LEU A 203 -7.79 -0.56 14.71
N LEU A 204 -8.77 0.33 14.74
CA LEU A 204 -10.06 0.04 15.34
C LEU A 204 -10.82 -0.95 14.45
N LYS A 205 -11.48 -1.92 15.09
CA LYS A 205 -12.42 -2.79 14.41
C LYS A 205 -13.72 -2.02 14.19
N ASN A 206 -14.22 -2.09 12.96
CA ASN A 206 -15.57 -1.62 12.64
C ASN A 206 -16.62 -2.54 13.26
#